data_AF-A0A2N2Z2W7-F1
#
_entry.id   AF-A0A2N2Z2W7-F1
#
_cell.length_a   1.000
_cell.length_b   1.000
_cell.length_c   1.000
_cell.angle_alpha   90.00
_cell.angle_beta   90.00
_cell.angle_gamma   90.00
#
_symmetry.space_group_name_H-M   'P 1'
#
loop_
_entity.id
_entity.type
_entity.pdbx_description
1 polymer ?
#
loop_
_entity_poly.entity_id
_entity_poly.type
_entity_poly.pdbx_seq_one_letter_code
_entity_poly.pdbx_strand_id
1 'polypeptide(L)' 'MRLKNLFKVLLVAFILAAGHISHAIEFNSGTLKISQFTLDNGLTVILNEDNSKPEVFGIVAVMAGGKNDPADATGL' A
#
# COMPACT_ATOMS: atom_id res chain seq x y z
N MET A 1 50.63 -8.18 28.61
CA MET A 1 49.18 -8.06 28.90
C MET A 1 48.50 -6.85 28.22
N ARG A 2 49.18 -5.70 28.05
CA ARG A 2 48.58 -4.47 27.53
C ARG A 2 48.24 -4.47 26.02
N LEU A 3 49.05 -5.11 25.17
CA LEU A 3 48.83 -5.12 23.71
C LEU A 3 47.61 -5.97 23.28
N LYS A 4 47.39 -7.12 23.94
CA LYS A 4 46.23 -7.98 23.68
C LYS A 4 44.91 -7.33 24.10
N ASN A 5 44.96 -6.50 25.13
CA ASN A 5 43.79 -5.74 25.62
C ASN A 5 43.49 -4.56 24.69
N LEU A 6 44.53 -3.90 24.16
CA LEU A 6 44.37 -2.85 23.14
C LEU A 6 43.70 -3.39 21.87
N PHE A 7 44.10 -4.58 21.41
CA PHE A 7 43.48 -5.22 20.24
C PHE A 7 41.99 -5.54 20.47
N LYS A 8 41.62 -5.99 21.68
CA LYS A 8 40.21 -6.25 22.04
C LYS A 8 39.39 -4.95 22.08
N VAL A 9 39.96 -3.87 22.61
CA VAL A 9 39.28 -2.56 22.65
C VAL A 9 39.06 -2.03 21.22
N LEU A 10 40.05 -2.17 20.34
CA LEU A 10 39.91 -1.78 18.94
C LEU A 10 38.89 -2.62 18.18
N LEU A 11 38.82 -3.93 18.47
CA LEU A 11 37.82 -4.83 17.87
C LEU A 11 36.39 -4.44 18.29
N VAL A 12 36.17 -4.15 19.57
CA VAL A 12 34.87 -3.72 20.09
C VAL A 12 34.48 -2.35 19.52
N ALA A 13 35.42 -1.40 19.44
CA ALA A 13 35.19 -0.10 18.84
C ALA A 13 34.83 -0.21 17.35
N PHE A 14 35.45 -1.14 16.61
CA PHE A 14 35.13 -1.39 15.21
C PHE A 14 33.73 -1.98 15.02
N ILE A 15 33.30 -2.91 15.88
CA ILE A 15 31.93 -3.47 15.84
C ILE A 15 30.89 -2.41 16.17
N LEU A 16 31.17 -1.52 17.13
CA LEU A 16 30.28 -0.41 17.47
C LEU A 16 30.20 0.64 16.34
N ALA A 17 31.32 0.91 15.65
CA ALA A 17 31.35 1.81 14.50
C ALA A 17 30.67 1.21 13.25
N ALA A 18 30.80 -0.10 13.03
CA ALA A 18 30.17 -0.82 11.92
C ALA A 18 28.69 -1.18 12.19
N GLY A 19 28.26 -1.14 13.45
CA GLY A 19 26.93 -1.56 13.92
C GLY A 19 25.80 -0.58 13.65
N HIS A 20 26.03 0.53 12.94
CA HIS A 20 24.95 1.36 12.41
C HIS A 20 24.33 0.66 11.19
N ILE A 21 23.61 -0.44 11.43
CA ILE A 21 22.66 -0.99 10.47
C ILE A 21 21.53 0.03 10.40
N SER A 22 21.65 0.97 9.45
CA SER A 22 20.55 1.81 9.02
C SER A 22 19.45 0.86 8.53
N HIS A 23 18.50 0.57 9.41
CA HIS A 23 17.24 -0.01 8.98
C HIS A 23 16.57 1.07 8.15
N ALA A 24 16.64 0.94 6.82
CA ALA A 24 15.81 1.74 5.95
C ALA A 24 14.36 1.39 6.31
N ILE A 25 13.71 2.24 7.10
CA ILE A 25 12.26 2.18 7.24
C ILE A 25 11.73 2.65 5.89
N GLU A 26 11.33 1.70 5.07
CA GLU A 26 10.66 1.96 3.81
C GLU A 26 9.29 2.57 4.14
N PHE A 27 9.21 3.89 4.18
CA PHE A 27 7.94 4.60 4.25
C PHE A 27 7.28 4.48 2.87
N ASN A 28 6.56 3.39 2.65
CA ASN A 28 5.65 3.29 1.53
C ASN A 28 4.57 4.35 1.74
N SER A 29 4.61 5.42 0.95
CA SER A 29 3.71 6.57 1.02
C SER A 29 2.25 6.22 0.65
N GLY A 30 1.89 4.93 0.59
CA GLY A 30 0.52 4.45 0.52
C GLY A 30 -0.19 4.91 -0.74
N THR A 31 0.53 5.05 -1.86
CA THR A 31 -0.14 5.34 -3.13
C THR A 31 -0.86 4.09 -3.58
N LEU A 32 -2.19 4.11 -3.51
CA LEU A 32 -3.05 3.05 -4.05
C LEU A 32 -2.68 2.81 -5.52
N LYS A 33 -2.45 1.55 -5.88
CA LYS A 33 -2.14 1.16 -7.26
C LYS A 33 -3.46 1.03 -8.02
N ILE A 34 -3.96 2.16 -8.51
CA ILE A 34 -5.20 2.21 -9.27
C ILE A 34 -4.94 1.92 -10.76
N SER A 35 -5.67 0.96 -11.31
CA SER A 35 -5.80 0.75 -12.76
C SER A 35 -7.23 1.10 -13.18
N GLN A 36 -7.39 1.94 -14.20
CA GLN A 36 -8.69 2.33 -14.74
C GLN A 36 -8.76 2.03 -16.23
N PHE A 37 -9.81 1.37 -16.68
CA PHE A 37 -10.06 1.08 -18.08
C PHE A 37 -11.56 1.00 -18.38
N THR A 38 -11.92 1.15 -19.66
CA THR A 38 -13.30 1.00 -20.14
C THR A 38 -13.37 -0.24 -21.01
N LEU A 39 -14.34 -1.12 -20.74
CA LEU A 39 -14.59 -2.31 -21.52
C LEU A 39 -15.33 -1.96 -22.83
N ASP A 40 -15.35 -2.89 -23.80
CA ASP A 40 -16.02 -2.69 -25.08
C ASP A 40 -17.54 -2.41 -24.95
N ASN A 41 -18.16 -2.87 -23.86
CA ASN A 41 -19.56 -2.60 -23.53
C ASN A 41 -19.79 -1.22 -22.86
N GLY A 42 -18.75 -0.41 -22.72
CA GLY A 42 -18.80 0.93 -22.11
C GLY A 42 -18.69 0.96 -20.59
N LEU A 43 -18.53 -0.17 -19.90
CA LEU A 43 -18.36 -0.19 -18.45
C LEU A 43 -16.95 0.30 -18.05
N THR A 44 -16.90 1.34 -17.22
CA THR A 44 -15.65 1.77 -16.58
C THR A 44 -15.34 0.90 -15.38
N VAL A 45 -14.15 0.30 -15.37
CA VAL A 45 -13.61 -0.51 -14.29
C VAL A 45 -12.49 0.25 -13.61
N ILE A 46 -12.54 0.34 -12.28
CA ILE A 46 -11.49 0.89 -11.43
C ILE A 46 -11.04 -0.23 -10.49
N LEU A 47 -9.77 -0.62 -10.58
CA LEU A 47 -9.19 -1.72 -9.83
C LEU A 47 -8.04 -1.24 -8.95
N ASN A 48 -8.00 -1.72 -7.72
CA ASN A 48 -6.86 -1.59 -6.82
C ASN A 48 -6.45 -2.98 -6.32
N GLU A 49 -5.30 -3.47 -6.76
CA GLU A 49 -4.78 -4.75 -6.29
C GLU A 49 -4.05 -4.57 -4.96
N ASP A 50 -4.48 -5.30 -3.92
CA ASP A 50 -3.88 -5.27 -2.59
C ASP A 50 -3.64 -6.69 -2.05
N ASN A 51 -2.42 -7.19 -2.26
CA ASN A 51 -1.99 -8.51 -1.76
C ASN A 51 -1.76 -8.55 -0.23
N SER A 52 -1.92 -7.43 0.49
CA SER A 52 -1.86 -7.40 1.95
C SER A 52 -3.19 -7.80 2.62
N LYS A 53 -4.27 -7.90 1.83
CA LYS A 53 -5.62 -8.23 2.31
C LYS A 53 -6.05 -9.59 1.76
N PRO A 54 -6.60 -10.49 2.60
CA PRO A 54 -7.17 -11.74 2.13
C PRO A 54 -8.57 -11.57 1.52
N GLU A 55 -9.25 -10.45 1.78
CA GLU A 55 -10.60 -10.18 1.28
C GLU A 55 -10.59 -9.48 -0.09
N VAL A 56 -11.59 -9.80 -0.90
CA VAL A 56 -11.91 -9.08 -2.14
C VAL A 56 -13.21 -8.30 -1.94
N PHE A 57 -13.20 -7.02 -2.32
CA PHE A 57 -14.36 -6.13 -2.24
C PHE A 57 -14.65 -5.54 -3.62
N GLY A 58 -15.93 -5.41 -3.97
CA GLY A 58 -16.37 -4.86 -5.24
C GLY A 58 -17.69 -4.11 -5.12
N ILE A 59 -17.84 -3.07 -5.94
CA ILE A 59 -19.06 -2.28 -6.09
C ILE A 59 -19.34 -2.15 -7.58
N VAL A 60 -20.62 -2.26 -7.95
CA VAL A 60 -21.11 -1.82 -9.26
C VAL A 60 -22.04 -0.64 -9.01
N ALA A 61 -21.77 0.47 -9.69
CA ALA A 61 -22.58 1.67 -9.61
C ALA A 61 -23.13 2.01 -11.00
N VAL A 62 -24.31 2.63 -11.02
CA VAL A 62 -24.93 3.17 -12.23
C VAL A 62 -25.13 4.68 -12.07
N MET A 63 -25.16 5.40 -13.19
CA MET A 63 -25.46 6.83 -13.20
C MET A 63 -26.96 7.10 -13.20
N ALA A 64 -27.68 6.50 -12.24
CA ALA A 64 -29.12 6.65 -12.06
C ALA A 64 -29.47 6.54 -10.56
N GLY A 65 -30.63 7.08 -10.19
CA GLY A 65 -31.20 6.97 -8.84
C GLY A 65 -32.60 7.59 -8.81
N GLY A 66 -33.15 7.90 -7.63
CA GLY A 66 -34.57 8.33 -7.51
C GLY A 66 -34.97 9.59 -8.29
N LYS A 67 -34.03 10.41 -8.77
CA LYS A 67 -34.33 11.51 -9.72
C LYS A 67 -34.86 10.99 -11.07
N ASN A 68 -34.55 9.74 -11.40
CA ASN A 68 -34.95 9.07 -12.61
C ASN A 68 -36.28 8.31 -12.46
N ASP A 69 -36.89 8.33 -11.28
CA ASP A 69 -38.18 7.69 -11.05
C ASP A 69 -39.28 8.36 -11.88
N PRO A 70 -40.21 7.57 -12.45
CA PRO A 70 -41.44 8.11 -13.01
C PRO A 70 -42.22 8.93 -11.97
N ALA A 71 -42.91 9.96 -12.43
CA ALA A 71 -43.66 10.85 -11.54
C ALA A 71 -44.77 10.12 -10.74
N ASP A 72 -45.26 9.01 -11.27
CA ASP A 72 -46.30 8.17 -10.67
C ASP A 72 -45.74 6.95 -9.91
N ALA A 73 -44.42 6.80 -9.79
CA ALA A 73 -43.79 5.65 -9.12
C ALA A 73 -42.44 6.00 -8.45
N THR A 74 -42.49 6.68 -7.30
CA THR A 74 -41.29 7.02 -6.51
C THR A 74 -40.76 5.83 -5.70
N GLY A 75 -39.44 5.71 -5.57
CA GLY A 75 -38.74 4.68 -4.78
C GLY A 75 -38.31 3.46 -5.59
N LEU A 76 -38.12 3.61 -6.91
CA LEU A 76 -37.70 2.54 -7.82
C LEU A 76 -36.17 2.42 -7.92
#